data_AF-A0A0G4NIQ6-F1
#
_entry.id   AF-A0A0G4NIQ6-F1
#
_cell.length_a   1.000
_cell.length_b   1.000
_cell.length_c   1.000
_cell.angle_alpha   90.00
_cell.angle_beta   90.00
_cell.angle_gamma   90.00
#
_symmetry.space_group_name_H-M   'P 1'
#
loop_
_entity.id
_entity.type
_entity.pdbx_description
1 polymer ?
#
loop_
_entity_poly.entity_id
_entity_poly.type
_entity_poly.pdbx_seq_one_letter_code
_entity_poly.pdbx_strand_id
1 'polypeptide(L)'
;SPFVVHPGTGRVCVPIDTKALEEFDPTTVPTVQQLLSEIDEWKADEEEPEAPQKSVQDWEKTSLKPYIDQFRSFVAGLIKDEKDVKVKRERDEESMDF
;
A
#
# COMPACT_ATOMS: atom_id res chain seq x y z
N SER A 1 -7.46 12.40 2.21
CA SER A 1 -6.45 11.41 2.65
C SER A 1 -6.55 10.19 1.75
N PRO A 2 -5.42 9.54 1.38
CA PRO A 2 -5.45 8.22 0.74
C PRO A 2 -6.19 7.19 1.61
N PHE A 3 -6.79 6.19 0.98
CA PHE A 3 -7.53 5.08 1.63
C PHE A 3 -8.76 5.47 2.45
N VAL A 4 -9.30 6.68 2.27
CA VAL A 4 -10.59 7.06 2.87
C VAL A 4 -11.72 6.28 2.21
N VAL A 5 -12.74 5.93 3.00
CA VAL A 5 -13.98 5.34 2.50
C VAL A 5 -14.91 6.45 2.01
N HIS A 6 -15.34 6.38 0.76
CA HIS A 6 -16.28 7.33 0.18
C HIS A 6 -17.69 7.12 0.77
N PRO A 7 -18.31 8.14 1.41
CA PRO A 7 -19.52 7.95 2.21
C PRO A 7 -20.75 7.53 1.38
N GLY A 8 -20.82 7.94 0.11
CA GLY A 8 -21.96 7.61 -0.76
C GLY A 8 -21.88 6.25 -1.44
N THR A 9 -20.69 5.65 -1.54
CA THR A 9 -20.48 4.41 -2.32
C THR A 9 -19.87 3.29 -1.50
N GLY A 10 -19.34 3.58 -0.30
CA GLY A 10 -18.60 2.63 0.51
C GLY A 10 -17.26 2.20 -0.10
N ARG A 11 -16.87 2.75 -1.27
CA ARG A 11 -15.62 2.42 -1.98
C ARG A 11 -14.41 3.03 -1.28
N VAL A 12 -13.30 2.32 -1.30
CA VAL A 12 -12.02 2.82 -0.78
C VAL A 12 -11.32 3.67 -1.83
N CYS A 13 -10.83 4.86 -1.45
CA CYS A 13 -10.02 5.72 -2.29
C CYS A 13 -8.60 5.16 -2.44
N VAL A 14 -8.39 4.35 -3.49
CA VAL A 14 -7.13 3.66 -3.77
C VAL A 14 -6.19 4.46 -4.70
N PRO A 15 -4.86 4.25 -4.61
CA PRO A 15 -3.91 4.77 -5.59
C PRO A 15 -4.19 4.23 -7.00
N ILE A 16 -3.93 5.06 -8.01
CA ILE A 16 -4.11 4.72 -9.43
C ILE A 16 -2.74 4.54 -10.06
N ASP A 17 -2.56 3.47 -10.85
CA ASP A 17 -1.35 3.31 -11.66
C ASP A 17 -1.41 4.25 -12.88
N THR A 18 -0.46 5.18 -12.92
CA THR A 18 -0.36 6.16 -14.02
C THR A 18 0.18 5.55 -15.31
N LYS A 19 0.81 4.37 -15.26
CA LYS A 19 1.33 3.68 -16.46
C LYS A 19 0.24 2.93 -17.23
N ALA A 20 -0.79 2.47 -16.53
CA ALA A 20 -1.90 1.69 -17.08
C ALA A 20 -3.25 2.37 -16.76
N LEU A 21 -3.33 3.69 -17.01
CA LEU A 21 -4.47 4.50 -16.60
C LEU A 21 -5.77 4.13 -17.33
N GLU A 22 -5.68 3.62 -18.55
CA GLU A 22 -6.82 3.15 -19.34
C GLU A 22 -7.45 1.86 -18.78
N GLU A 23 -6.71 1.11 -17.98
CA GLU A 23 -7.18 -0.14 -17.36
C GLU A 23 -7.87 0.11 -16.00
N PHE A 24 -7.78 1.33 -15.46
CA PHE A 24 -8.38 1.66 -14.17
C PHE A 24 -9.90 1.85 -14.28
N ASP A 25 -10.65 0.97 -13.60
CA ASP A 25 -12.10 1.08 -13.47
C ASP A 25 -12.49 1.52 -12.04
N PRO A 26 -13.10 2.70 -11.86
CA PRO A 26 -13.53 3.19 -10.54
C PRO A 26 -14.71 2.41 -9.95
N THR A 27 -15.34 1.51 -10.71
CA THR A 27 -16.47 0.70 -10.24
C THR A 27 -16.05 -0.63 -9.62
N THR A 28 -14.86 -1.14 -9.98
CA THR A 28 -14.30 -2.42 -9.51
C THR A 28 -13.45 -2.29 -8.25
N VAL A 29 -13.14 -1.06 -7.82
CA VAL A 29 -12.41 -0.82 -6.56
C VAL A 29 -13.19 -1.37 -5.36
N PRO A 30 -12.50 -1.96 -4.36
CA PRO A 30 -13.16 -2.64 -3.27
C PRO A 30 -13.95 -1.70 -2.38
N THR A 31 -15.05 -2.22 -1.83
CA THR A 31 -15.84 -1.53 -0.81
C THR A 31 -15.41 -1.95 0.59
N VAL A 32 -15.62 -1.09 1.57
CA VAL A 32 -15.32 -1.41 2.99
C VAL A 32 -16.05 -2.66 3.46
N GLN A 33 -17.30 -2.87 3.01
CA GLN A 33 -18.09 -4.04 3.37
C GLN A 33 -17.51 -5.31 2.79
N GLN A 34 -17.12 -5.28 1.51
CA GLN A 34 -16.47 -6.41 0.85
C GLN A 34 -15.15 -6.78 1.53
N LEU A 35 -14.32 -5.79 1.89
CA LEU A 35 -13.06 -6.04 2.60
C LEU A 35 -13.27 -6.70 3.97
N LEU A 36 -14.31 -6.29 4.71
CA LEU A 36 -14.66 -6.92 5.98
C LEU A 36 -15.11 -8.37 5.78
N SER A 37 -15.94 -8.62 4.75
CA SER A 37 -16.36 -9.99 4.40
C SER A 37 -15.17 -10.87 3.99
N GLU A 38 -14.22 -10.35 3.22
CA GLU A 38 -13.01 -11.09 2.83
C GLU A 38 -12.15 -11.47 4.05
N ILE A 39 -12.09 -10.61 5.07
CA ILE A 39 -11.39 -10.91 6.34
C ILE A 39 -12.12 -11.99 7.13
N ASP A 40 -13.45 -11.88 7.25
CA ASP A 40 -14.27 -12.85 8.00
C ASP A 40 -14.33 -14.22 7.31
N GLU A 41 -14.33 -14.25 5.97
CA GLU A 41 -14.29 -15.48 5.16
C GLU A 41 -12.93 -16.16 5.20
N TRP A 42 -11.86 -15.41 5.47
CA TRP A 42 -10.54 -15.95 5.70
C TRP A 42 -10.49 -16.66 7.06
N LYS A 43 -11.08 -17.86 7.08
CA LYS A 43 -10.78 -18.87 8.09
C LYS A 43 -9.34 -19.28 7.85
N ALA A 44 -8.46 -19.00 8.81
CA ALA A 44 -7.16 -19.64 8.84
C ALA A 44 -7.41 -21.13 8.61
N ASP A 45 -6.88 -21.70 7.52
CA ASP A 45 -6.92 -23.14 7.31
C ASP A 45 -6.50 -23.79 8.63
N GLU A 46 -7.39 -24.63 9.18
CA GLU A 46 -7.18 -25.40 10.41
C GLU A 46 -6.07 -26.46 10.26
N GLU A 47 -5.12 -26.29 9.33
CA GLU A 47 -4.09 -27.26 9.01
C GLU A 47 -2.74 -26.55 8.82
N GLU A 48 -2.03 -26.30 9.94
CA GLU A 48 -0.65 -26.73 10.16
C GLU A 48 -0.13 -26.19 11.53
N PRO A 49 0.17 -27.04 12.52
CA PRO A 49 0.49 -26.60 13.88
C PRO A 49 1.96 -26.17 14.12
N GLU A 50 2.84 -26.05 13.12
CA GLU A 50 4.30 -26.08 13.38
C GLU A 50 5.17 -25.07 12.58
N ALA A 51 4.64 -23.91 12.16
CA ALA A 51 5.49 -22.83 11.63
C ALA A 51 5.32 -21.54 12.44
N PRO A 52 6.41 -20.79 12.72
CA PRO A 52 6.30 -19.46 13.31
C PRO A 52 5.67 -18.54 12.27
N GLN A 53 4.33 -18.53 12.22
CA GLN A 53 3.56 -17.65 11.37
C GLN A 53 3.91 -16.22 11.79
N LYS A 54 4.73 -15.52 10.99
CA LYS A 54 4.67 -14.07 10.96
C LYS A 54 3.21 -13.75 10.73
N SER A 55 2.56 -13.13 11.70
CA SER A 55 1.14 -12.79 11.64
C SER A 55 0.88 -11.98 10.38
N VAL A 56 0.35 -12.65 9.35
CA VAL A 56 -0.03 -12.02 8.08
C VAL A 56 -1.10 -11.00 8.42
N GLN A 57 -0.84 -9.74 8.12
CA GLN A 57 -1.76 -8.64 8.45
C GLN A 57 -3.05 -8.82 7.64
N ASP A 58 -4.20 -8.50 8.23
CA ASP A 58 -5.49 -8.87 7.63
C ASP A 58 -5.73 -8.23 6.26
N TRP A 59 -5.20 -7.03 6.02
CA TRP A 59 -5.27 -6.39 4.70
C TRP A 59 -4.46 -7.12 3.61
N GLU A 60 -3.48 -7.94 3.96
CA GLU A 60 -2.72 -8.75 2.99
C GLU A 60 -3.55 -9.92 2.43
N LYS A 61 -4.71 -10.19 3.03
CA LYS A 61 -5.62 -11.26 2.63
C LYS A 61 -6.80 -10.74 1.82
N THR A 62 -6.91 -9.42 1.65
CA THR A 62 -8.04 -8.78 0.97
C THR A 62 -7.65 -8.27 -0.41
N SER A 63 -8.66 -7.94 -1.21
CA SER A 63 -8.56 -7.23 -2.49
C SER A 63 -7.94 -5.83 -2.35
N LEU A 64 -7.70 -5.34 -1.13
CA LEU A 64 -6.98 -4.08 -0.88
C LEU A 64 -5.46 -4.20 -1.07
N LYS A 65 -4.89 -5.41 -0.93
CA LYS A 65 -3.45 -5.67 -1.02
C LYS A 65 -2.73 -5.01 -2.21
N PRO A 66 -3.16 -5.21 -3.49
CA PRO A 66 -2.43 -4.66 -4.63
C PRO A 66 -2.31 -3.13 -4.58
N TYR A 67 -3.33 -2.46 -4.05
CA TYR A 67 -3.35 -1.01 -3.89
C TYR A 67 -2.39 -0.53 -2.79
N ILE A 68 -2.23 -1.30 -1.72
CA ILE A 68 -1.26 -1.02 -0.65
C ILE A 68 0.16 -1.25 -1.16
N ASP A 69 0.40 -2.33 -1.89
CA ASP A 69 1.72 -2.63 -2.45
C ASP A 69 2.17 -1.52 -3.42
N GLN A 70 1.27 -1.06 -4.30
CA GLN A 70 1.53 0.09 -5.17
C GLN A 70 1.89 1.35 -4.38
N PHE A 71 1.14 1.66 -3.31
CA PHE A 71 1.44 2.81 -2.47
C PHE A 71 2.78 2.68 -1.74
N ARG A 72 3.13 1.48 -1.26
CA ARG A 72 4.42 1.19 -0.62
C ARG A 72 5.58 1.42 -1.57
N SER A 73 5.46 0.98 -2.82
CA SER A 73 6.46 1.23 -3.86
C SER A 73 6.63 2.73 -4.13
N PHE A 74 5.54 3.49 -4.19
CA PHE A 74 5.59 4.95 -4.33
C PHE A 74 6.29 5.63 -3.14
N VAL A 75 5.92 5.29 -1.91
CA VAL A 75 6.56 5.84 -0.69
C VAL A 75 8.03 5.46 -0.59
N ALA A 76 8.39 4.23 -0.96
CA ALA A 76 9.79 3.79 -1.00
C ALA A 76 10.62 4.62 -2.00
N GLY A 77 10.06 4.94 -3.17
CA GLY A 77 10.67 5.86 -4.13
C GLY A 77 10.88 7.26 -3.53
N LEU A 78 9.86 7.81 -2.88
CA LEU A 78 9.93 9.14 -2.26
C LEU A 78 11.01 9.22 -1.17
N ILE A 79 11.10 8.19 -0.31
CA ILE A 79 12.12 8.12 0.74
C ILE A 79 13.52 8.02 0.15
N LYS A 80 13.70 7.28 -0.94
CA LYS A 80 14.98 7.15 -1.63
C LYS A 80 15.42 8.50 -2.20
N ASP A 81 14.52 9.18 -2.90
CA ASP A 81 14.81 10.49 -3.50
C ASP A 81 15.17 11.53 -2.43
N GLU A 82 14.49 11.53 -1.28
CA GLU A 82 14.81 12.42 -0.16
C GLU A 82 16.19 12.14 0.44
N LYS A 83 16.55 10.85 0.61
CA LYS A 83 17.87 10.45 1.10
C LYS A 83 18.98 10.89 0.15
N ASP A 84 18.80 10.69 -1.15
CA ASP A 84 19.79 11.07 -2.16
C ASP A 84 19.99 12.61 -2.22
N VAL A 85 18.93 13.39 -1.99
CA VAL A 85 19.02 14.86 -1.89
C VAL A 85 19.75 15.30 -0.61
N LYS A 86 19.47 14.66 0.54
CA LYS A 86 20.16 14.95 1.80
C LYS A 86 21.66 14.66 1.70
N VAL A 87 22.03 13.49 1.16
CA VAL A 87 23.44 13.11 0.96
C VAL A 87 24.17 14.07 0.02
N LYS A 88 23.51 14.54 -1.05
CA LYS A 88 24.10 15.56 -1.94
C LYS A 88 24.33 16.89 -1.23
N ARG A 89 23.37 17.35 -0.43
CA ARG A 89 23.52 18.60 0.34
C ARG A 89 24.62 18.51 1.40
N GLU A 90 24.68 17.43 2.18
CA GLU A 90 25.72 17.23 3.19
C GLU A 90 27.12 17.21 2.55
N ARG A 91 27.26 16.56 1.40
CA ARG A 91 28.53 16.50 0.65
C ARG A 91 28.94 17.85 0.08
N ASP A 92 28.00 18.64 -0.44
CA ASP A 92 28.28 19.98 -0.97
C ASP A 92 28.68 20.95 0.17
N GLU A 93 28.05 20.84 1.34
CA GLU A 93 28.42 21.59 2.55
C GLU A 93 29.84 21.23 3.04
N GLU A 94 30.19 19.94 3.17
CA GLU A 94 31.56 19.52 3.52
C GLU A 94 32.62 20.00 2.51
N SER A 95 32.26 20.16 1.23
CA SER A 95 33.19 20.62 0.20
C SER A 95 33.46 22.13 0.23
N MET A 96 32.64 22.92 0.92
CA MET A 96 32.77 24.38 1.04
C MET A 96 33.47 24.82 2.33
N ASP A 97 33.82 23.89 3.23
CA ASP A 97 34.45 24.16 4.53
C ASP A 97 36.01 24.09 4.53
N PHE A 98 36.66 24.29 3.37
CA PHE A 98 38.13 24.26 3.24
C PHE A 98 38.75 25.53 2.63
#